data_AF-A0A5C8UXV3-F1
#
_entry.id   AF-A0A5C8UXV3-F1
#
_cell.length_a   1.000
_cell.length_b   1.000
_cell.length_c   1.000
_cell.angle_alpha   90.00
_cell.angle_beta   90.00
_cell.angle_gamma   90.00
#
_symmetry.space_group_name_H-M   'P 1'
#
loop_
_entity.id
_entity.type
_entity.pdbx_description
1 polymer ?
#
loop_
_entity_poly.entity_id
_entity_poly.type
_entity_poly.pdbx_seq_one_letter_code
_entity_poly.pdbx_strand_id
1 'polypeptide(L)'
;MESSTNSDVNLASPSRFQYFERDGVIWGDYDGDTVTFGRFVGTRVGDQLSISFAHVMTSNGLVVTGTSGSLVEVTVEGIRLVENFRIGDTDHVSICVEV
;
A
#
# COMPACT_ATOMS: atom_id res chain seq x y z
N MET A 1 6.94 3.57 0.94
CA MET A 1 7.01 2.24 1.57
C MET A 1 8.37 2.13 2.24
N GLU A 2 8.40 1.70 3.49
CA GLU A 2 9.63 1.59 4.29
C GLU A 2 10.18 0.16 4.25
N SER A 3 9.32 -0.85 4.45
CA SER A 3 9.75 -2.25 4.49
C SER A 3 8.64 -3.23 4.07
N SER A 4 9.05 -4.43 3.65
CA SER A 4 8.18 -5.58 3.39
C SER A 4 8.92 -6.87 3.71
N THR A 5 8.24 -7.86 4.28
CA THR A 5 8.82 -9.20 4.51
C THR A 5 8.64 -10.13 3.31
N ASN A 6 7.91 -9.71 2.27
CA ASN A 6 7.73 -10.51 1.06
C ASN A 6 8.78 -10.19 -0.02
N SER A 7 9.33 -8.98 -0.02
CA SER A 7 10.33 -8.54 -0.99
C SER A 7 11.13 -7.36 -0.46
N ASP A 8 12.36 -7.20 -0.97
CA ASP A 8 13.17 -6.01 -0.72
C ASP A 8 12.50 -4.76 -1.32
N VAL A 9 12.57 -3.65 -0.61
CA VAL A 9 12.10 -2.34 -1.10
C VAL A 9 13.22 -1.68 -1.92
N ASN A 10 12.90 -1.25 -3.14
CA ASN A 10 13.83 -0.44 -3.93
C ASN A 10 14.07 0.94 -3.27
N LEU A 11 15.21 1.11 -2.59
CA LEU A 11 15.51 2.36 -1.88
C LEU A 11 15.72 3.57 -2.79
N ALA A 12 16.06 3.36 -4.07
CA ALA A 12 16.22 4.45 -5.04
C ALA A 12 14.86 4.93 -5.59
N SER A 13 13.85 4.07 -5.57
CA SER A 13 12.49 4.38 -6.03
C SER A 13 11.49 3.54 -5.24
N PRO A 14 11.25 3.83 -3.95
CA PRO A 14 10.31 3.08 -3.15
C PRO A 14 8.88 3.40 -3.60
N SER A 15 7.94 2.47 -3.40
CA SER A 15 6.52 2.75 -3.66
C SER A 15 6.05 3.94 -2.81
N ARG A 16 5.59 5.01 -3.46
CA ARG A 16 5.04 6.21 -2.81
C ARG A 16 3.55 6.27 -3.08
N PHE A 17 2.78 6.53 -2.03
CA PHE A 17 1.33 6.52 -2.08
C PHE A 17 0.82 7.91 -1.72
N GLN A 18 -0.16 8.39 -2.48
CA GLN A 18 -0.93 9.58 -2.12
C GLN A 18 -2.33 9.15 -1.71
N TYR A 19 -2.68 9.39 -0.45
CA TYR A 19 -3.99 9.06 0.10
C TYR A 19 -4.89 10.29 0.18
N PHE A 20 -6.17 10.06 -0.07
CA PHE A 20 -7.24 11.00 0.20
C PHE A 20 -8.34 10.28 0.97
N GLU A 21 -8.98 10.98 1.89
CA GLU A 21 -10.10 10.47 2.65
C GLU A 21 -11.24 11.50 2.71
N ARG A 22 -12.47 11.04 2.55
CA ARG A 22 -13.68 11.82 2.84
C ARG A 22 -14.81 10.89 3.24
N ASP A 23 -15.44 11.16 4.39
CA ASP A 23 -16.61 10.43 4.89
C ASP A 23 -16.39 8.90 4.95
N GLY A 24 -15.18 8.47 5.35
CA GLY A 24 -14.80 7.07 5.42
C GLY A 24 -14.51 6.40 4.06
N VAL A 25 -14.66 7.11 2.94
CA VAL A 25 -14.16 6.67 1.63
C VAL A 25 -12.71 7.11 1.49
N ILE A 26 -11.85 6.17 1.12
CA ILE A 26 -10.45 6.46 0.79
C ILE A 26 -10.14 6.16 -0.67
N TRP A 27 -9.24 6.93 -1.26
CA TRP A 27 -8.75 6.67 -2.61
C TRP A 27 -7.37 7.28 -2.78
N GLY A 28 -6.72 6.93 -3.89
CA GLY A 28 -5.40 7.45 -4.16
C GLY A 28 -4.75 6.85 -5.39
N ASP A 29 -3.48 7.19 -5.53
CA ASP A 29 -2.56 6.63 -6.51
C ASP A 29 -1.21 6.35 -5.88
N TYR A 30 -0.43 5.54 -6.59
CA TYR A 30 0.93 5.20 -6.22
C TYR A 30 1.77 4.83 -7.44
N ASP A 31 3.07 5.01 -7.29
CA ASP A 31 4.09 4.61 -8.24
C ASP A 31 5.38 4.25 -7.49
N GLY A 32 6.33 3.67 -8.22
CA GLY A 32 7.63 3.28 -7.68
C GLY A 32 7.77 1.77 -7.56
N ASP A 33 9.01 1.37 -7.29
CA ASP A 33 9.45 -0.02 -7.16
C ASP A 33 9.12 -0.84 -8.43
N THR A 34 8.15 -1.75 -8.34
CA THR A 34 7.72 -2.60 -9.45
C THR A 34 6.52 -2.03 -10.21
N VAL A 35 6.05 -0.83 -9.85
CA VAL A 35 4.81 -0.23 -10.34
C VAL A 35 5.08 1.06 -11.10
N THR A 36 4.60 1.14 -12.34
CA THR A 36 4.67 2.37 -13.14
C THR A 36 3.57 3.35 -12.76
N PHE A 37 2.37 2.82 -12.50
CA PHE A 37 1.18 3.59 -12.15
C PHE A 37 0.15 2.68 -11.49
N GLY A 38 -0.33 3.07 -10.33
CA GLY A 38 -1.34 2.38 -9.55
C GLY A 38 -2.44 3.31 -9.05
N ARG A 39 -3.65 2.78 -8.91
CA ARG A 39 -4.82 3.46 -8.36
C ARG A 39 -5.51 2.55 -7.36
N PHE A 40 -6.11 3.14 -6.33
CA PHE A 40 -6.95 2.40 -5.40
C PHE A 40 -8.14 3.21 -4.91
N VAL A 41 -9.16 2.49 -4.46
CA VAL A 41 -10.32 3.02 -3.74
C VAL A 41 -10.71 2.03 -2.65
N GLY A 42 -11.28 2.52 -1.56
CA GLY A 42 -11.60 1.70 -0.42
C GLY A 42 -12.38 2.42 0.66
N THR A 43 -12.39 1.81 1.83
CA THR A 43 -13.09 2.31 3.02
C THR A 43 -12.15 2.35 4.22
N ARG A 44 -12.43 3.27 5.14
CA ARG A 44 -11.83 3.32 6.48
C ARG A 44 -12.90 3.15 7.55
N VAL A 45 -12.64 2.28 8.52
CA VAL A 45 -13.45 2.12 9.74
C VAL A 45 -12.52 2.15 10.94
N GLY A 46 -12.55 3.26 11.69
CA GLY A 46 -11.59 3.51 12.76
C GLY A 46 -10.16 3.47 12.22
N ASP A 47 -9.41 2.47 12.66
CA ASP A 47 -7.99 2.34 12.37
C ASP A 47 -7.73 1.34 11.23
N GLN A 48 -8.80 0.77 10.64
CA GLN A 48 -8.71 -0.22 9.58
C GLN A 48 -9.02 0.41 8.22
N LEU A 49 -8.11 0.22 7.27
CA LEU A 49 -8.27 0.51 5.86
C LEU A 49 -8.52 -0.79 5.10
N SER A 50 -9.39 -0.74 4.10
CA SER A 50 -9.60 -1.83 3.14
C SER A 50 -9.72 -1.24 1.75
N ILE A 51 -8.84 -1.65 0.84
CA ILE A 51 -8.76 -1.10 -0.52
C ILE A 51 -8.87 -2.19 -1.58
N SER A 52 -9.38 -1.80 -2.74
CA SER A 52 -9.20 -2.50 -4.01
C SER A 52 -8.31 -1.65 -4.91
N PHE A 53 -7.37 -2.28 -5.61
CA PHE A 53 -6.40 -1.58 -6.44
C PHE A 53 -6.26 -2.20 -7.82
N ALA A 54 -5.74 -1.40 -8.75
CA ALA A 54 -5.20 -1.83 -10.02
C ALA A 54 -3.89 -1.10 -10.29
N HIS A 55 -2.88 -1.79 -10.82
CA HIS A 55 -1.62 -1.17 -11.21
C HIS A 55 -0.99 -1.81 -12.46
N VAL A 56 -0.05 -1.08 -13.06
CA VAL A 56 0.75 -1.55 -14.21
C VAL A 56 2.16 -1.90 -13.73
N MET A 57 2.60 -3.12 -14.03
CA MET A 57 3.94 -3.61 -13.70
C MET A 57 5.01 -2.98 -14.61
N THR A 58 6.12 -2.53 -14.02
CA THR A 58 7.27 -1.98 -14.77
C THR A 58 7.95 -3.02 -15.65
N SER A 59 7.90 -4.30 -15.26
CA SER A 59 8.65 -5.38 -15.91
C SER A 59 8.08 -5.80 -17.27
N ASN A 60 6.77 -5.73 -17.45
CA ASN A 60 6.09 -6.28 -18.62
C ASN A 60 4.81 -5.54 -19.03
N GLY A 61 4.43 -4.47 -18.32
CA GLY A 61 3.22 -3.69 -18.61
C GLY A 61 1.91 -4.42 -18.28
N LEU A 62 1.94 -5.58 -17.61
CA LEU A 62 0.72 -6.26 -17.20
C LEU A 62 -0.04 -5.44 -16.16
N VAL A 63 -1.37 -5.47 -16.28
CA VAL A 63 -2.28 -4.93 -15.26
C VAL A 63 -2.52 -6.00 -14.21
N VAL A 64 -2.24 -5.65 -12.95
CA VAL A 64 -2.53 -6.48 -11.79
C VAL A 64 -3.59 -5.78 -10.96
N THR A 65 -4.54 -6.56 -10.43
CA THR A 65 -5.60 -6.09 -9.55
C THR A 65 -5.60 -6.88 -8.26
N GLY A 66 -6.01 -6.26 -7.16
CA GLY A 66 -6.09 -6.95 -5.88
C GLY A 66 -6.82 -6.16 -4.82
N THR A 67 -6.82 -6.73 -3.62
CA THR A 67 -7.34 -6.09 -2.41
C THR A 67 -6.27 -6.11 -1.33
N SER A 68 -6.27 -5.10 -0.48
CA SER A 68 -5.32 -4.96 0.63
C SER A 68 -6.03 -4.37 1.84
N GLY A 69 -5.54 -4.71 3.04
CA GLY A 69 -6.01 -4.15 4.30
C GLY A 69 -4.86 -3.68 5.16
N SER A 70 -4.98 -2.50 5.77
CA SER A 70 -3.93 -1.93 6.61
C SER A 70 -4.48 -1.40 7.92
N LEU A 71 -3.68 -1.51 8.98
CA LEU A 71 -3.90 -0.81 10.24
C LEU A 71 -3.19 0.54 10.22
N VAL A 72 -3.88 1.59 10.64
CA VAL A 72 -3.35 2.93 10.81
C VAL A 72 -2.80 3.06 12.22
N GLU A 73 -1.50 3.31 12.32
CA GLU A 73 -0.84 3.66 13.58
C GLU A 73 -0.40 5.12 13.53
N VAL A 74 -0.90 5.94 14.47
CA VAL A 74 -0.47 7.34 14.62
C VAL A 74 0.71 7.38 15.58
N THR A 75 1.83 7.91 15.11
CA THR A 75 3.07 8.04 15.90
C THR A 75 3.48 9.52 16.02
N VAL A 76 4.52 9.79 16.82
CA VAL A 76 5.09 11.14 16.92
C VAL A 76 5.78 11.60 15.64
N GLU A 77 6.16 10.66 14.76
CA GLU A 77 6.85 10.92 13.50
C GLU A 77 5.87 11.03 12.31
N GLY A 78 4.60 10.72 12.52
CA GLY A 78 3.55 10.71 11.49
C GLY A 78 2.75 9.42 11.50
N ILE A 79 2.07 9.15 10.38
CA ILE A 79 1.24 7.97 10.20
C ILE A 79 2.07 6.78 9.69
N ARG A 80 1.82 5.60 10.24
CA ARG A 80 2.29 4.31 9.72
C ARG A 80 1.10 3.46 9.30
N LEU A 81 1.19 2.84 8.12
CA LEU A 81 0.24 1.85 7.65
C LEU A 81 0.89 0.47 7.73
N VAL A 82 0.31 -0.42 8.52
CA VAL A 82 0.79 -1.79 8.72
C VAL A 82 -0.14 -2.74 7.99
N GLU A 83 0.35 -3.33 6.91
CA GLU A 83 -0.36 -4.33 6.11
C GLU A 83 0.08 -5.73 6.52
N ASN A 84 -0.88 -6.58 6.91
CA ASN A 84 -0.64 -8.00 7.16
C ASN A 84 -1.34 -8.81 6.06
N PHE A 85 -0.61 -9.67 5.38
CA PHE A 85 -1.14 -10.47 4.27
C PHE A 85 -0.48 -11.86 4.25
N ARG A 86 -1.10 -12.80 3.55
CA ARG A 86 -0.61 -14.18 3.46
C ARG A 86 -0.39 -14.58 2.01
N ILE A 87 0.76 -15.17 1.72
CA ILE A 87 1.09 -15.76 0.42
C ILE A 87 1.37 -17.25 0.64
N GLY A 88 0.51 -18.09 0.10
CA GLY A 88 0.53 -19.53 0.40
C GLY A 88 0.34 -19.76 1.90
N ASP A 89 1.35 -20.35 2.56
CA ASP A 89 1.34 -20.62 3.99
C ASP A 89 2.19 -19.65 4.84
N THR A 90 2.71 -18.60 4.23
CA THR A 90 3.59 -17.63 4.88
C THR A 90 2.86 -16.33 5.14
N ASP A 91 2.89 -15.87 6.39
CA ASP A 91 2.40 -14.56 6.79
C ASP A 91 3.49 -13.50 6.55
N HIS A 92 3.07 -12.39 5.96
CA HIS A 92 3.92 -11.28 5.58
C HIS A 92 3.41 -9.96 6.14
N VAL A 93 4.33 -9.01 6.31
CA VAL A 93 4.06 -7.67 6.80
C VAL A 93 4.70 -6.66 5.87
N SER A 94 3.98 -5.58 5.56
CA SER A 94 4.54 -4.40 4.89
C SER A 94 4.23 -3.15 5.69
N ILE A 95 5.18 -2.21 5.72
CA ILE A 95 5.09 -0.96 6.48
C ILE A 95 5.27 0.20 5.51
N CYS A 96 4.26 1.06 5.45
CA CYS A 96 4.36 2.38 4.82
C CYS A 96 4.40 3.45 5.91
N VAL A 97 5.29 4.42 5.76
CA VAL A 97 5.39 5.57 6.66
C VAL A 97 5.08 6.84 5.88
N GLU A 98 4.46 7.80 6.55
CA GLU A 98 4.27 9.17 6.07
C GLU A 98 5.63 9.85 5.86
N VAL A 99 5.75 10.65 4.80
CA VAL A 99 7.01 11.28 4.35
C VAL A 99 6.79 12.69 3.80
#